data_AF-X1NH95-F1
#
_entry.id   AF-X1NH95-F1
#
_cell.length_a   1.000
_cell.length_b   1.000
_cell.length_c   1.000
_cell.angle_alpha   90.00
_cell.angle_beta   90.00
_cell.angle_gamma   90.00
#
_symmetry.space_group_name_H-M   'P 1'
#
loop_
_entity.id
_entity.type
_entity.pdbx_description
1 polymer ?
#
loop_
_entity_poly.entity_id
_entity_poly.type
_entity_poly.pdbx_seq_one_letter_code
_entity_poly.pdbx_strand_id
1 'polypeptide(L)'
;LGNPDNPAIYKNIADGYIRMGEEIQAIEILEEAKDIFPYNSSIYSQLGYLYHEQGEEENAIESWKQALEISPEFLRLRDYIDFISEKEEIAEVDARELIAKAPSAEEYPDASAAMLLDETRRIIL
;
A
#
# COMPACT_ATOMS: atom_id res chain seq x y z
N LEU A 1 -29.39 24.09 -7.36
CA LEU A 1 -28.38 24.56 -6.37
C LEU A 1 -28.21 23.43 -5.37
N GLY A 2 -27.22 22.57 -5.60
CA GLY A 2 -26.93 21.43 -4.72
C GLY A 2 -26.35 21.92 -3.42
N ASN A 3 -26.73 21.29 -2.31
CA ASN A 3 -26.27 21.68 -0.98
C ASN A 3 -24.75 21.41 -0.88
N PRO A 4 -23.89 22.44 -0.69
CA PRO A 4 -22.44 22.25 -0.62
C PRO A 4 -22.00 21.33 0.53
N ASP A 5 -22.89 21.02 1.47
CA ASP A 5 -22.71 20.07 2.58
C ASP A 5 -22.96 18.59 2.20
N ASN A 6 -23.03 18.26 0.91
CA ASN A 6 -23.20 16.88 0.46
C ASN A 6 -21.93 16.33 -0.21
N PRO A 7 -21.19 15.41 0.43
CA PRO A 7 -19.97 14.83 -0.14
C PRO A 7 -20.21 14.10 -1.47
N ALA A 8 -21.44 13.64 -1.73
CA ALA A 8 -21.78 13.00 -3.01
C ALA A 8 -21.64 13.95 -4.21
N ILE A 9 -21.76 15.27 -4.02
CA ILE A 9 -21.60 16.24 -5.12
C ILE A 9 -20.14 16.25 -5.60
N TYR A 10 -19.19 16.37 -4.67
CA TYR A 10 -17.76 16.37 -4.99
C TYR A 10 -17.34 15.07 -5.66
N LYS A 11 -17.85 13.94 -5.15
CA LYS A 11 -17.64 12.63 -5.80
C LYS A 11 -18.15 12.60 -7.23
N ASN A 12 -19.38 13.07 -7.48
CA ASN A 12 -19.95 13.07 -8.82
C ASN A 12 -19.17 13.97 -9.79
N ILE A 13 -18.60 15.07 -9.28
CA ILE A 13 -17.73 15.97 -10.06
C ILE A 13 -16.41 15.24 -10.38
N ALA A 14 -15.76 14.64 -9.37
CA ALA A 14 -14.54 13.87 -9.55
C ALA A 14 -14.74 12.71 -10.54
N ASP A 15 -15.83 11.95 -10.42
CA ASP A 15 -16.21 10.90 -11.37
C ASP A 15 -16.41 11.45 -12.79
N GLY A 16 -16.88 12.70 -12.91
CA GLY A 16 -16.97 13.41 -14.19
C GLY A 16 -15.61 13.62 -14.82
N TYR A 17 -14.66 14.17 -14.06
CA TYR A 17 -13.29 14.38 -14.49
C TYR A 17 -12.57 13.06 -14.82
N ILE A 18 -12.76 12.01 -14.02
CA ILE A 18 -12.23 10.66 -14.29
C ILE A 18 -12.71 10.15 -15.64
N ARG A 19 -14.02 10.26 -15.94
CA ARG A 19 -14.56 9.84 -17.24
C ARG A 19 -14.03 10.66 -18.43
N MET A 20 -13.52 11.86 -18.17
CA MET A 20 -12.87 12.71 -19.18
C MET A 20 -11.37 12.42 -19.32
N GLY A 21 -10.80 11.55 -18.47
CA GLY A 21 -9.35 11.32 -18.39
C GLY A 21 -8.59 12.45 -17.68
N GLU A 22 -9.32 13.32 -16.97
CA GLU A 22 -8.78 14.49 -16.26
C GLU A 22 -8.54 14.13 -14.78
N GLU A 23 -7.71 13.13 -14.52
CA GLU A 23 -7.53 12.57 -13.17
C GLU A 23 -6.94 13.57 -12.16
N ILE A 24 -6.07 14.50 -12.60
CA ILE A 24 -5.50 15.54 -11.74
C ILE A 24 -6.62 16.43 -11.19
N GLN A 25 -7.54 16.90 -12.04
CA GLN A 25 -8.70 17.69 -11.61
C GLN A 25 -9.63 16.88 -10.70
N ALA A 26 -9.75 15.56 -10.89
CA ALA A 26 -10.52 14.71 -9.99
C ALA A 26 -9.90 14.65 -8.59
N ILE A 27 -8.57 14.55 -8.50
CA ILE A 27 -7.83 14.58 -7.23
C ILE A 27 -8.03 15.94 -6.54
N GLU A 28 -7.87 17.06 -7.25
CA GLU A 28 -8.06 18.41 -6.69
C GLU A 28 -9.44 18.59 -6.04
N ILE A 29 -10.50 18.11 -6.71
CA ILE A 29 -11.87 18.18 -6.20
C ILE A 29 -12.06 17.30 -4.95
N LEU A 30 -11.43 16.13 -4.90
CA LEU A 30 -11.54 15.23 -3.75
C LEU A 30 -10.68 15.70 -2.57
N GLU A 31 -9.56 16.37 -2.82
CA GLU A 31 -8.76 17.05 -1.80
C GLU A 31 -9.53 18.21 -1.15
N GLU A 32 -10.23 19.03 -1.94
CA GLU A 32 -11.15 20.05 -1.40
C GLU A 32 -12.28 19.38 -0.58
N ALA A 33 -12.84 18.27 -1.09
CA ALA A 33 -13.89 17.54 -0.38
C ALA A 33 -13.39 16.95 0.95
N LYS A 34 -12.13 16.51 1.01
CA LYS A 34 -11.49 15.99 2.23
C LYS A 34 -11.44 17.06 3.32
N ASP A 35 -11.13 18.30 2.97
CA ASP A 35 -11.07 19.41 3.92
C ASP A 35 -12.46 19.79 4.48
N ILE A 36 -13.50 19.66 3.66
CA ILE A 36 -14.89 19.95 4.04
C ILE A 36 -15.52 18.78 4.82
N PHE A 37 -15.18 17.54 4.45
CA PHE A 37 -15.74 16.30 5.00
C PHE A 37 -14.64 15.36 5.53
N PRO A 38 -13.90 15.74 6.59
CA PRO A 38 -12.74 14.99 7.07
C PRO A 38 -13.07 13.62 7.68
N TYR A 39 -14.35 13.31 7.88
CA TYR A 39 -14.81 12.01 8.40
C TYR A 39 -15.61 11.21 7.37
N ASN A 40 -15.41 11.48 6.08
CA ASN A 40 -16.06 10.72 5.01
C ASN A 40 -15.10 9.71 4.38
N SER A 41 -15.20 8.46 4.83
CA SER A 41 -14.37 7.34 4.33
C SER A 41 -14.42 7.16 2.81
N SER A 42 -15.54 7.49 2.15
CA SER A 42 -15.65 7.33 0.71
C SER A 42 -14.80 8.32 -0.07
N ILE A 43 -14.55 9.53 0.45
CA ILE A 43 -13.66 10.52 -0.19
C ILE A 43 -12.23 10.00 -0.16
N TYR A 44 -11.75 9.62 1.02
CA TYR A 44 -10.43 9.00 1.20
C TYR A 44 -10.25 7.72 0.35
N SER A 45 -11.31 6.89 0.25
CA SER A 45 -11.26 5.70 -0.61
C SER A 45 -11.01 6.04 -2.08
N GLN A 46 -11.64 7.09 -2.62
CA GLN A 46 -11.45 7.51 -4.02
C GLN A 46 -10.10 8.18 -4.25
N LEU A 47 -9.64 9.01 -3.31
CA LEU A 47 -8.29 9.56 -3.36
C LEU A 47 -7.26 8.44 -3.45
N GLY A 48 -7.40 7.39 -2.61
CA GLY A 48 -6.47 6.27 -2.66
C GLY A 48 -6.46 5.53 -4.00
N TYR A 49 -7.63 5.34 -4.63
CA TYR A 49 -7.70 4.77 -5.98
C TYR A 49 -7.00 5.65 -7.02
N LEU A 50 -7.24 6.96 -6.99
CA LEU A 50 -6.63 7.88 -7.94
C LEU A 50 -5.11 7.98 -7.77
N TYR A 51 -4.63 8.05 -6.54
CA TYR A 51 -3.19 8.04 -6.26
C TYR A 51 -2.54 6.73 -6.73
N HIS A 52 -3.22 5.59 -6.56
CA HIS A 52 -2.73 4.30 -7.07
C HIS A 52 -2.61 4.29 -8.60
N GLU A 53 -3.63 4.78 -9.33
CA GLU A 53 -3.58 4.86 -10.80
C GLU A 53 -2.46 5.79 -11.30
N GLN A 54 -2.08 6.81 -10.50
CA GLN A 54 -0.95 7.70 -10.78
C GLN A 54 0.41 7.11 -10.37
N GLY A 55 0.43 5.92 -9.76
CA GLY A 55 1.65 5.28 -9.24
C GLY A 55 2.17 5.89 -7.93
N GLU A 56 1.37 6.72 -7.27
CA GLU A 56 1.68 7.32 -5.96
C GLU A 56 1.24 6.39 -4.82
N GLU A 57 1.90 5.24 -4.72
CA GLU A 57 1.48 4.13 -3.84
C GLU A 57 1.47 4.51 -2.35
N GLU A 58 2.41 5.34 -1.90
CA GLU A 58 2.46 5.84 -0.52
C GLU A 58 1.21 6.67 -0.17
N ASN A 59 0.82 7.60 -1.06
CA ASN A 59 -0.36 8.44 -0.90
C ASN A 59 -1.66 7.62 -1.01
N ALA A 60 -1.65 6.57 -1.84
CA ALA A 60 -2.76 5.64 -1.96
C ALA A 60 -3.02 4.88 -0.65
N ILE A 61 -1.96 4.27 -0.09
CA ILE A 61 -2.01 3.53 1.16
C ILE A 61 -2.46 4.43 2.32
N GLU A 62 -1.90 5.63 2.44
CA GLU A 62 -2.28 6.57 3.51
C GLU A 62 -3.76 6.95 3.41
N SER A 63 -4.25 7.26 2.20
CA SER A 63 -5.66 7.58 1.96
C SER A 63 -6.58 6.40 2.33
N TRP A 64 -6.24 5.18 1.92
CA TRP A 64 -7.04 4.01 2.28
C TRP A 64 -7.00 3.66 3.77
N LYS A 65 -5.88 3.89 4.46
CA LYS A 65 -5.81 3.76 5.92
C LYS A 65 -6.77 4.72 6.62
N GLN A 66 -6.80 5.99 6.21
CA GLN A 66 -7.76 6.96 6.73
C GLN A 66 -9.22 6.51 6.48
N ALA A 67 -9.52 6.00 5.28
CA ALA A 67 -10.84 5.47 4.97
C ALA A 67 -11.25 4.31 5.89
N LEU A 68 -10.32 3.38 6.17
CA LEU A 68 -10.51 2.24 7.06
C LEU A 68 -10.61 2.63 8.54
N GLU A 69 -9.93 3.69 8.97
CA GLU A 69 -10.04 4.22 10.33
C GLU A 69 -11.44 4.79 10.60
N ILE A 70 -11.98 5.55 9.62
CA ILE A 70 -13.33 6.11 9.68
C ILE A 70 -14.39 5.01 9.58
N SER A 71 -14.15 4.00 8.74
CA SER A 71 -15.15 3.00 8.34
C SER A 71 -14.46 1.65 8.09
N PRO A 72 -14.30 0.83 9.15
CA PRO A 72 -13.56 -0.43 9.08
C PRO A 72 -14.14 -1.51 8.16
N GLU A 73 -15.37 -1.31 7.67
CA GLU A 73 -16.09 -2.24 6.80
C GLU A 73 -15.61 -2.23 5.33
N PHE A 74 -14.74 -1.30 4.94
CA PHE A 74 -14.12 -1.26 3.62
C PHE A 74 -13.05 -2.35 3.44
N LEU A 75 -13.42 -3.62 3.66
CA LEU A 75 -12.50 -4.77 3.63
C LEU A 75 -11.64 -4.83 2.35
N ARG A 76 -12.21 -4.45 1.20
CA ARG A 76 -11.50 -4.40 -0.08
C ARG A 76 -10.29 -3.48 -0.08
N LEU A 77 -10.29 -2.42 0.74
CA LEU A 77 -9.14 -1.51 0.86
C LEU A 77 -7.95 -2.18 1.55
N ARG A 78 -8.20 -3.16 2.44
CA ARG A 78 -7.12 -3.97 3.04
C ARG A 78 -6.45 -4.82 1.97
N ASP A 79 -7.24 -5.46 1.11
CA ASP A 79 -6.72 -6.26 0.01
C ASP A 79 -5.82 -5.43 -0.93
N TYR A 80 -6.17 -4.17 -1.21
CA TYR A 80 -5.32 -3.27 -1.99
C TYR A 80 -4.02 -2.91 -1.26
N ILE A 81 -4.10 -2.54 0.02
CA ILE A 81 -2.91 -2.19 0.81
C ILE A 81 -1.95 -3.38 0.90
N ASP A 82 -2.46 -4.59 1.18
CA ASP A 82 -1.65 -5.79 1.30
C ASP A 82 -0.98 -6.12 -0.05
N PHE A 83 -1.74 -6.06 -1.15
CA PHE A 83 -1.21 -6.30 -2.50
C PHE A 83 -0.08 -5.35 -2.89
N ILE A 84 -0.17 -4.06 -2.51
CA ILE A 84 0.87 -3.08 -2.82
C ILE A 84 2.06 -3.24 -1.87
N SER A 85 1.81 -3.48 -0.59
CA SER A 85 2.87 -3.65 0.42
C SER A 85 3.71 -4.92 0.17
N GLU A 86 3.08 -6.00 -0.30
CA GLU A 86 3.79 -7.22 -0.71
C GLU A 86 4.67 -7.02 -1.95
N LYS A 87 4.38 -6.04 -2.82
CA LYS A 87 5.25 -5.70 -3.95
C LYS A 87 6.51 -4.94 -3.53
N GLU A 88 6.47 -4.22 -2.41
CA GLU A 88 7.62 -3.46 -1.91
C GLU A 88 8.61 -4.34 -1.12
N GLU A 89 8.25 -5.54 -0.68
CA GLU A 89 9.16 -6.42 0.06
C GLU A 89 9.94 -7.40 -0.84
N ILE A 90 10.90 -6.86 -1.59
CA ILE A 90 12.26 -7.45 -1.63
C ILE A 90 13.26 -6.28 -1.66
N ALA A 91 13.57 -5.70 -0.50
CA ALA A 91 14.84 -5.03 -0.36
C ALA A 91 15.91 -6.09 -0.62
N GLU A 92 16.66 -5.96 -1.72
CA GLU A 92 17.80 -6.80 -2.02
C GLU A 92 18.77 -6.66 -0.83
N VAL A 93 18.72 -7.61 0.09
CA VAL A 93 19.63 -7.60 1.23
C VAL A 93 21.01 -7.78 0.63
N ASP A 94 21.90 -6.79 0.80
CA ASP A 94 23.28 -6.94 0.34
C ASP A 94 23.89 -8.11 1.10
N ALA A 95 23.93 -9.26 0.43
CA ALA A 95 24.48 -10.48 0.98
C ALA A 95 25.91 -10.26 1.47
N ARG A 96 26.64 -9.27 0.91
CA ARG A 96 27.99 -8.89 1.37
C ARG A 96 27.97 -8.21 2.72
N GLU A 97 26.97 -7.38 3.01
CA GLU A 97 26.82 -6.74 4.33
C GLU A 97 26.48 -7.78 5.41
N LEU A 98 25.61 -8.75 5.07
CA LEU A 98 25.30 -9.87 5.96
C LEU A 98 26.53 -10.75 6.21
N ILE A 99 27.31 -11.07 5.16
CA ILE A 99 28.54 -11.86 5.27
C ILE A 99 29.62 -11.09 6.05
N ALA A 100 29.70 -9.77 5.92
CA ALA A 100 30.67 -8.93 6.65
C ALA A 100 30.34 -8.77 8.13
N LYS A 101 29.05 -8.85 8.50
CA LYS A 101 28.57 -8.83 9.90
C LYS A 101 28.50 -10.22 10.53
N ALA A 102 28.57 -11.28 9.72
CA ALA A 102 28.64 -12.63 10.24
C ALA A 102 29.97 -12.82 10.98
N PRO A 103 29.96 -13.38 12.20
CA PRO A 103 31.18 -13.71 12.92
C PRO A 103 32.05 -14.65 12.08
N SER A 104 33.37 -14.48 12.18
CA SER A 104 34.29 -15.30 11.38
C SER A 104 34.16 -16.78 11.78
N ALA A 105 34.43 -17.69 10.83
CA ALA A 105 34.42 -19.13 11.12
C ALA A 105 35.44 -19.54 12.22
N GLU A 106 36.38 -18.66 12.55
CA GLU A 106 37.37 -18.84 13.62
C GLU A 106 36.80 -18.50 15.01
N GLU A 107 35.70 -17.74 15.11
CA GLU A 107 35.02 -17.38 16.37
C GLU A 107 34.02 -18.46 16.85
N TYR A 108 33.68 -19.44 16.00
CA TYR A 108 32.81 -20.57 16.35
C TYR A 108 33.51 -21.92 16.07
N PRO A 109 34.52 -22.30 16.87
CA PRO A 109 35.28 -23.53 16.67
C PRO A 109 34.52 -24.83 17.04
N ASP A 110 33.34 -24.75 17.69
CA ASP A 110 32.60 -25.92 18.15
C ASP A 110 31.16 -26.01 17.58
N ALA A 111 31.03 -26.88 16.58
CA ALA A 111 29.93 -27.81 16.32
C ALA A 111 28.45 -27.31 16.32
N SER A 112 27.81 -27.28 15.13
CA SER A 112 26.56 -28.05 14.84
C SER A 112 25.81 -27.76 13.51
N ALA A 113 26.16 -26.79 12.65
CA ALA A 113 25.31 -26.49 11.48
C ALA A 113 25.72 -27.17 10.14
N ALA A 114 26.67 -28.10 10.17
CA ALA A 114 26.99 -28.99 9.04
C ALA A 114 25.90 -30.06 8.76
N MET A 115 24.73 -30.01 9.43
CA MET A 115 23.70 -31.08 9.36
C MET A 115 22.42 -30.74 8.58
N LEU A 116 22.20 -29.53 8.07
CA LEU A 116 20.93 -29.20 7.36
C LEU A 116 21.02 -29.10 5.82
N LEU A 117 22.12 -29.58 5.21
CA LEU A 117 22.27 -29.55 3.75
C LEU A 117 22.17 -30.93 3.05
N ASP A 118 22.00 -32.03 3.78
CA ASP A 118 21.99 -33.38 3.18
C ASP A 118 20.62 -34.12 3.22
N GLU A 119 19.65 -33.69 4.03
CA GLU A 119 18.37 -34.43 4.19
C GLU A 119 17.20 -33.99 3.29
N THR A 120 17.26 -32.85 2.58
CA THR A 120 16.16 -32.43 1.68
C THR A 120 16.36 -32.81 0.20
N ARG A 121 17.42 -33.56 -0.15
CA ARG A 121 17.69 -34.02 -1.54
C ARG A 121 17.13 -35.41 -1.90
N ARG A 122 16.21 -35.95 -1.10
CA ARG A 122 15.36 -37.10 -1.47
C ARG A 122 13.95 -36.75 -0.99
N ILE A 123 13.06 -36.22 -1.83
CA ILE A 123 12.21 -36.97 -2.75
C ILE A 123 11.67 -35.96 -3.79
N ILE A 124 12.20 -36.01 -5.01
CA ILE A 124 11.42 -35.80 -6.25
C ILE A 124 12.04 -36.79 -7.25
N LEU A 125 11.19 -37.64 -7.84
CA LEU A 125 11.55 -38.62 -8.88
C LEU A 125 12.12 -37.94 -10.13
#